data_AF-A0A1C6TPQ9-F1
#
_entry.id   AF-A0A1C6TPQ9-F1
#
_cell.length_a   1.000
_cell.length_b   1.000
_cell.length_c   1.000
_cell.angle_alpha   90.00
_cell.angle_beta   90.00
_cell.angle_gamma   90.00
#
_symmetry.space_group_name_H-M   'P 1'
#
loop_
_entity.id
_entity.type
_entity.pdbx_description
1 polymer ?
#
loop_
_entity_poly.entity_id
_entity_poly.type
_entity_poly.pdbx_seq_one_letter_code
_entity_poly.pdbx_strand_id
1 'polypeptide(L)' 'MAALLVVRVHLDWTGPGHYDGVRSLPCRVCETGTKMRDSKGAACHQSCAEDEIARELLGAGRSLIADERVPASGGPQ' A
#
# COMPACT_ATOMS: atom_id res chain seq x y z
N MET A 1 -17.22 -19.52 -3.23
CA MET A 1 -16.48 -18.33 -3.71
C MET A 1 -16.01 -17.57 -2.48
N ALA A 2 -14.71 -17.26 -2.37
CA ALA A 2 -14.17 -16.52 -1.21
C ALA A 2 -14.21 -15.01 -1.48
N ALA A 3 -14.68 -14.21 -0.52
CA ALA A 3 -14.59 -12.75 -0.59
C ALA A 3 -13.18 -12.29 -0.17
N LEU A 4 -12.61 -11.35 -0.93
CA LEU A 4 -11.30 -10.75 -0.72
C LEU A 4 -11.43 -9.28 -0.34
N LEU A 5 -10.79 -8.88 0.75
CA LEU A 5 -10.63 -7.48 1.12
C LEU A 5 -9.44 -6.88 0.35
N VAL A 6 -9.67 -5.78 -0.36
CA VAL A 6 -8.66 -5.06 -1.13
C VAL A 6 -8.60 -3.61 -0.65
N VAL A 7 -7.40 -3.13 -0.32
CA VAL A 7 -7.14 -1.72 0.02
C VAL A 7 -6.34 -1.10 -1.14
N ARG A 8 -6.75 0.08 -1.59
CA ARG A 8 -6.03 0.89 -2.58
C ARG A 8 -5.81 2.28 -2.02
N VAL A 9 -4.59 2.78 -2.16
CA VAL A 9 -4.20 4.12 -1.73
C VAL A 9 -3.78 4.89 -2.97
N HIS A 10 -4.21 6.14 -3.07
CA HIS A 10 -3.73 7.05 -4.09
C HIS A 10 -3.19 8.31 -3.41
N LEU A 11 -1.89 8.54 -3.55
CA LEU A 11 -1.22 9.70 -2.99
C LEU A 11 -1.27 10.85 -3.98
N ASP A 12 -1.46 12.07 -3.47
CA ASP A 12 -1.24 13.27 -4.26
C ASP A 12 0.25 13.63 -4.22
N TRP A 13 0.92 13.47 -5.35
CA TRP A 13 2.34 13.79 -5.56
C TRP A 13 2.56 14.96 -6.52
N THR A 14 1.52 15.77 -6.75
CA THR A 14 1.63 16.96 -7.62
C THR A 14 2.49 18.07 -7.02
N GLY A 15 2.79 18.01 -5.71
CA GLY A 15 3.67 18.96 -5.03
C GLY A 15 5.11 18.95 -5.58
N PRO A 16 5.77 20.12 -5.69
CA PRO A 16 7.10 20.23 -6.31
C PRO A 16 8.21 19.51 -5.53
N GLY A 17 8.00 19.17 -4.26
CA GLY A 17 8.96 18.43 -3.43
C GLY A 17 9.12 16.95 -3.80
N HIS A 18 8.23 16.41 -4.65
CA HIS A 18 8.21 14.99 -4.99
C HIS A 18 9.10 14.61 -6.18
N TYR A 19 9.54 15.56 -7.00
CA TYR A 19 10.36 15.26 -8.18
C TYR A 19 11.74 15.93 -8.09
N ASP A 20 12.79 15.11 -8.15
CA ASP A 20 14.18 15.55 -8.28
C ASP A 20 14.63 15.42 -9.74
N GLY A 21 14.65 16.55 -10.45
CA GLY A 21 15.04 16.59 -11.87
C GLY A 21 16.50 16.20 -12.12
N VAL A 22 17.35 16.27 -11.10
CA VAL A 22 18.81 16.12 -11.21
C VAL A 22 19.25 14.71 -10.86
N ARG A 23 18.81 14.18 -9.72
CA ARG A 23 19.35 12.93 -9.15
C ARG A 23 18.34 11.79 -9.20
N SER A 24 18.75 10.70 -9.84
CA SER A 24 18.11 9.39 -9.69
C SER A 24 18.80 8.61 -8.56
N LEU A 25 18.02 8.17 -7.58
CA LEU A 25 18.49 7.40 -6.42
C LEU A 25 17.70 6.09 -6.34
N PRO A 26 18.25 5.03 -5.72
CA PRO A 26 17.52 3.77 -5.54
C PRO A 26 16.29 3.98 -4.66
N CYS A 27 15.14 3.48 -5.10
CA CYS A 27 13.91 3.47 -4.32
C CYS A 27 14.11 2.69 -3.01
N ARG A 28 13.69 3.24 -1.87
CA ARG A 28 13.83 2.59 -0.56
C ARG A 28 13.05 1.28 -0.40
N VAL A 29 12.14 0.98 -1.33
CA VAL A 29 11.25 -0.20 -1.29
C VAL A 29 11.68 -1.28 -2.28
N CYS A 30 11.91 -0.90 -3.54
CA CYS A 30 12.19 -1.85 -4.62
C CYS A 30 13.61 -1.73 -5.19
N GLU A 31 14.44 -0.84 -4.63
CA GLU A 31 15.85 -0.59 -4.99
C GLU A 31 16.07 -0.07 -6.43
N THR A 32 15.03 -0.05 -7.26
CA THR A 32 15.07 0.46 -8.62
C THR A 32 15.22 1.98 -8.62
N GLY A 33 16.00 2.52 -9.55
CA GLY A 33 16.23 3.96 -9.65
C GLY A 33 14.94 4.77 -9.80
N THR A 34 14.86 5.89 -9.08
CA THR A 34 13.75 6.82 -9.12
C THR A 34 14.20 8.28 -8.96
N LYS A 35 13.55 9.16 -9.71
CA LYS A 35 13.63 10.62 -9.51
C LYS A 35 12.61 11.13 -8.48
N MET A 36 11.72 10.27 -8.02
CA MET A 36 10.66 10.66 -7.10
C MET A 36 11.11 10.65 -5.63
N ARG A 37 10.43 11.42 -4.78
CA ARG A 37 10.66 11.55 -3.34
C ARG A 37 9.34 11.43 -2.58
N ASP A 38 9.35 10.72 -1.47
CA ASP A 38 8.20 10.69 -0.55
C ASP A 38 8.09 11.99 0.27
N SER A 39 7.10 12.08 1.16
CA SER A 39 6.86 13.27 2.00
C SER A 39 8.00 13.58 2.97
N LYS A 40 8.91 12.62 3.21
CA LYS A 40 10.11 12.79 4.04
C LYS A 40 11.36 13.10 3.21
N GLY A 41 11.23 13.22 1.89
CA GLY A 41 12.34 13.47 0.97
C GLY A 41 13.18 12.22 0.65
N ALA A 42 12.73 11.02 1.02
CA ALA A 42 13.44 9.78 0.68
C ALA A 42 13.09 9.32 -0.74
N ALA A 43 14.04 8.70 -1.45
CA ALA A 43 13.81 8.19 -2.79
C ALA A 43 12.80 7.04 -2.76
N CYS A 44 11.65 7.21 -3.41
CA CYS A 44 10.58 6.21 -3.46
C CYS A 44 9.74 6.40 -4.72
N HIS A 45 9.21 5.33 -5.33
CA HIS A 45 8.16 5.44 -6.37
C HIS A 45 6.79 5.65 -5.72
N GLN A 46 5.86 6.26 -6.45
CA GLN A 46 4.52 6.58 -5.92
C GLN A 46 3.78 5.31 -5.57
N SER A 47 3.78 4.38 -6.52
CA SER A 47 3.19 3.06 -6.38
C SER A 47 3.79 2.27 -5.21
N CYS A 48 5.11 2.38 -4.99
CA CYS A 48 5.75 1.72 -3.85
C CYS A 48 5.26 2.28 -2.51
N ALA A 49 5.18 3.62 -2.40
CA ALA A 49 4.64 4.26 -1.19
C ALA A 49 3.16 3.93 -0.98
N GLU A 50 2.36 3.95 -2.05
CA GLU A 50 0.94 3.58 -2.04
C GLU A 50 0.74 2.12 -1.59
N ASP A 51 1.54 1.20 -2.11
CA ASP A 51 1.50 -0.22 -1.76
C ASP A 51 1.88 -0.47 -0.30
N GLU A 52 2.89 0.23 0.24
CA GLU A 52 3.26 0.14 1.65
C GLU A 52 2.10 0.57 2.55
N ILE A 53 1.49 1.74 2.29
CA ILE A 53 0.35 2.23 3.08
C ILE A 53 -0.84 1.29 2.92
N ALA A 54 -1.11 0.77 1.72
CA ALA A 54 -2.19 -0.18 1.49
C ALA A 54 -1.99 -1.48 2.30
N ARG A 55 -0.75 -1.98 2.41
CA ARG A 55 -0.42 -3.16 3.23
C ARG A 55 -0.59 -2.89 4.71
N GLU A 56 -0.13 -1.73 5.20
CA GLU A 56 -0.30 -1.33 6.60
C GLU A 56 -1.78 -1.20 6.97
N LEU A 57 -2.57 -0.50 6.15
CA LEU A 57 -4.01 -0.34 6.34
C LEU A 57 -4.76 -1.68 6.26
N LEU A 58 -4.38 -2.57 5.33
CA LEU A 58 -4.97 -3.90 5.25
C LEU A 58 -4.66 -4.73 6.50
N GLY A 59 -3.43 -4.66 7.01
CA GLY A 59 -3.03 -5.32 8.26
C GLY A 59 -3.82 -4.83 9.46
N ALA A 60 -3.90 -3.51 9.64
CA ALA A 60 -4.70 -2.88 10.70
C ALA A 60 -6.19 -3.22 10.55
N GLY A 61 -6.74 -3.09 9.33
CA GLY A 61 -8.14 -3.41 9.04
C GLY A 61 -8.48 -4.87 9.36
N ARG A 62 -7.62 -5.82 9.00
CA ARG A 62 -7.83 -7.25 9.33
C ARG A 62 -7.90 -7.52 10.82
N SER A 63 -7.22 -6.74 11.66
CA SER A 63 -7.29 -6.88 13.11
C SER A 63 -8.59 -6.33 13.71
N LEU A 64 -9.28 -5.45 12.99
CA LEU A 64 -10.49 -4.75 13.43
C LEU A 64 -11.77 -5.31 12.80
N ILE A 65 -11.66 -5.98 11.65
CA ILE A 65 -12.81 -6.57 10.95
C ILE A 65 -13.08 -7.95 11.53
N ALA A 66 -14.20 -8.08 12.26
CA ALA A 66 -14.77 -9.38 12.56
C ALA A 66 -15.33 -9.97 11.26
N ASP A 67 -14.77 -11.10 10.81
CA ASP A 67 -15.35 -11.86 9.70
C ASP A 67 -16.59 -12.60 10.21
N GLU A 68 -17.74 -11.94 10.21
CA GLU A 68 -19.03 -12.50 10.67
C GLU A 68 -19.61 -13.54 9.71
N ARG A 69 -18.82 -14.06 8.76
CA ARG A 69 -19.30 -15.13 7.87
C ARG A 69 -19.61 -16.34 8.72
N VAL A 70 -20.90 -16.67 8.81
CA VAL A 70 -21.39 -17.88 9.47
C VAL A 70 -20.69 -19.08 8.82
N PRO A 71 -19.93 -19.92 9.56
CA PRO A 71 -19.49 -21.18 9.01
C PRO A 71 -20.75 -21.92 8.56
N ALA A 72 -20.82 -22.26 7.27
CA ALA A 72 -21.94 -23.03 6.72
C ALA A 72 -22.20 -24.18 7.70
N SER A 73 -23.33 -24.14 8.39
CA SER A 73 -23.70 -25.11 9.41
C SER A 73 -23.44 -26.49 8.83
N GLY A 74 -22.49 -27.23 9.44
CA GLY A 74 -22.25 -28.62 9.09
C GLY A 74 -23.60 -29.34 9.10
N GLY A 75 -24.03 -29.78 7.92
CA GLY A 75 -25.25 -30.59 7.79
C GLY A 75 -25.13 -31.84 8.66
N PRO A 76 -26.26 -32.36 9.18
CA PRO A 76 -26.22 -33.49 10.11
C PRO A 76 -25.62 -34.74 9.47
N GLN A 77 -24.89 -35.49 10.30
CA GLN A 77 -24.24 -36.77 10.03
C GLN A 77 -25.19 -37.84 9.52
#